data_AF-A0ABD2P5Y9-F1
#
_entry.id   AF-A0ABD2P5Y9-F1
#
_cell.length_a   1.000
_cell.length_b   1.000
_cell.length_c   1.000
_cell.angle_alpha   90.00
_cell.angle_beta   90.00
_cell.angle_gamma   90.00
#
_symmetry.space_group_name_H-M   'P 1'
#
loop_
_entity.id
_entity.type
_entity.pdbx_description
1 polymer ?
#
loop_
_entity_poly.entity_id
_entity_poly.type
_entity_poly.pdbx_seq_one_letter_code
_entity_poly.pdbx_strand_id
1 'polypeptide(L)'
;MNLVPFLVVSCTLIGLSDVAHAECQCFEEFHVEKRRDDEFCRGEKNHRIFHCGEEKPPICQCRRNGTIEELDIGETYCTLTIYDNQNCEPREAWENYLTRFPSHRILD
;
A
#
# COMPACT_ATOMS: atom_id res chain seq x y z
N MET A 1 -62.42 35.42 7.66
CA MET A 1 -61.02 35.15 8.07
C MET A 1 -60.84 33.64 8.06
N ASN A 2 -60.23 33.08 7.02
CA ASN A 2 -60.03 31.63 6.88
C ASN A 2 -58.56 31.31 7.17
N LEU A 3 -58.32 30.53 8.21
CA LEU A 3 -57.01 30.05 8.64
C LEU A 3 -56.68 28.75 7.89
N VAL A 4 -55.59 28.76 7.13
CA VAL A 4 -55.02 27.57 6.48
C VAL A 4 -54.03 26.93 7.46
N PRO A 5 -54.12 25.62 7.79
CA PRO A 5 -53.11 24.96 8.58
C PRO A 5 -51.95 24.53 7.66
N PHE A 6 -50.79 25.17 7.80
CA PHE A 6 -49.52 24.72 7.22
C PHE A 6 -49.00 23.52 8.03
N LEU A 7 -49.13 22.32 7.46
CA LEU A 7 -48.47 21.11 7.94
C LEU A 7 -46.99 21.15 7.52
N VAL A 8 -46.13 21.59 8.44
CA VAL A 8 -44.67 21.53 8.26
C VAL A 8 -44.22 20.11 8.58
N VAL A 9 -44.10 19.28 7.54
CA VAL A 9 -43.47 17.95 7.64
C VAL A 9 -41.97 18.17 7.80
N SER A 10 -41.50 18.12 9.05
CA SER A 10 -40.09 18.13 9.42
C SER A 10 -39.45 16.78 9.03
N CYS A 11 -38.91 16.69 7.81
CA CYS A 11 -37.97 15.63 7.44
C CYS A 11 -36.65 15.84 8.20
N THR A 12 -36.53 15.26 9.39
CA THR A 12 -35.23 15.08 10.03
C THR A 12 -34.46 14.01 9.26
N LEU A 13 -33.60 14.47 8.34
CA LEU A 13 -32.53 13.68 7.76
C LEU A 13 -31.58 13.30 8.89
N ILE A 14 -31.70 12.07 9.39
CA ILE A 14 -30.66 11.45 10.20
C ILE A 14 -29.53 11.17 9.22
N GLY A 15 -28.59 12.10 9.13
CA GLY A 15 -27.30 11.87 8.51
C GLY A 15 -26.60 10.78 9.30
N LEU A 16 -26.74 9.53 8.83
CA LEU A 16 -25.76 8.50 9.09
C LEU A 16 -24.45 9.05 8.53
N SER A 17 -23.64 9.66 9.40
CA SER A 17 -22.27 9.97 9.09
C SER A 17 -21.60 8.61 8.97
N ASP A 18 -21.64 8.04 7.76
CA ASP A 18 -20.74 6.97 7.37
C ASP A 18 -19.34 7.44 7.78
N VAL A 19 -18.77 6.73 8.75
CA VAL A 19 -17.34 6.80 9.01
C VAL A 19 -16.72 6.51 7.66
N ALA A 20 -16.25 7.57 6.99
CA ALA A 20 -15.57 7.46 5.72
C ALA A 20 -14.40 6.50 5.97
N HIS A 21 -14.59 5.24 5.60
CA HIS A 21 -13.47 4.34 5.37
C HIS A 21 -12.69 5.06 4.29
N ALA A 22 -11.53 5.61 4.63
CA ALA A 22 -10.62 6.13 3.64
C ALA A 22 -10.41 5.00 2.65
N GLU A 23 -10.92 5.17 1.42
CA GLU A 23 -10.79 4.15 0.38
C GLU A 23 -9.31 3.80 0.25
N CYS A 24 -9.00 2.51 0.21
CA CYS A 24 -7.62 2.05 0.16
C CYS A 24 -6.85 2.71 -0.98
N GLN A 25 -5.73 3.38 -0.65
CA GLN A 25 -4.86 4.00 -1.65
C GLN A 25 -3.62 3.14 -1.85
N CYS A 26 -3.48 2.61 -3.07
CA CYS A 26 -2.31 1.86 -3.51
C CYS A 26 -1.35 2.76 -4.31
N PHE A 27 -0.11 2.30 -4.44
CA PHE A 27 0.87 2.94 -5.32
C PHE A 27 0.41 2.90 -6.78
N GLU A 28 0.94 3.77 -7.63
CA GLU A 28 0.49 3.96 -9.02
C GLU A 28 0.41 2.67 -9.86
N GLU A 29 1.29 1.69 -9.60
CA GLU A 29 1.36 0.41 -10.33
C GLU A 29 0.62 -0.75 -9.62
N PHE A 30 -0.13 -0.44 -8.56
CA PHE A 30 -0.81 -1.42 -7.71
C PHE A 30 -2.31 -1.16 -7.69
N HIS A 31 -3.08 -2.23 -7.65
CA HIS A 31 -4.53 -2.15 -7.50
C HIS A 31 -4.97 -2.75 -6.17
N VAL A 32 -6.12 -2.27 -5.69
CA VAL A 32 -6.75 -2.82 -4.48
C VAL A 32 -7.28 -4.22 -4.79
N GLU A 33 -6.86 -5.20 -4.00
CA GLU A 33 -7.40 -6.56 -3.99
C GLU A 33 -8.01 -6.84 -2.61
N LYS A 34 -9.28 -7.23 -2.57
CA LYS A 34 -9.95 -7.63 -1.32
C LYS A 34 -9.82 -9.13 -1.11
N ARG A 35 -9.31 -9.55 0.05
CA ARG A 35 -9.30 -10.96 0.47
C ARG A 35 -9.95 -11.08 1.83
N ARG A 36 -11.12 -11.70 1.87
CA ARG A 36 -11.96 -11.80 3.08
C ARG A 36 -12.30 -10.40 3.59
N ASP A 37 -11.86 -10.06 4.79
CA ASP A 37 -12.10 -8.77 5.45
C ASP A 37 -10.92 -7.80 5.33
N ASP A 38 -9.83 -8.20 4.65
CA ASP A 38 -8.62 -7.40 4.47
C ASP A 38 -8.52 -6.84 3.04
N GLU A 39 -8.02 -5.60 2.94
CA GLU A 39 -7.69 -4.94 1.68
C GLU A 39 -6.17 -4.91 1.50
N PHE A 40 -5.70 -5.27 0.32
CA PHE A 40 -4.29 -5.32 -0.04
C PHE A 40 -4.02 -4.52 -1.32
N CYS A 41 -2.81 -4.04 -1.46
CA CYS A 41 -2.31 -3.47 -2.71
C CYS A 41 -1.52 -4.55 -3.45
N ARG A 42 -2.06 -5.02 -4.59
CA ARG A 42 -1.46 -6.06 -5.42
C ARG A 42 -0.83 -5.45 -6.66
N GLY A 43 0.44 -5.80 -6.89
CA GLY A 43 1.16 -5.44 -8.10
C GLY A 43 0.92 -6.49 -9.18
N GLU A 44 0.80 -6.04 -10.43
CA GLU A 44 0.72 -6.96 -11.57
C GLU A 44 2.04 -7.71 -11.79
N LYS A 45 3.16 -6.99 -11.63
CA LYS A 45 4.52 -7.53 -11.77
C LYS A 45 4.93 -8.29 -10.52
N ASN A 46 5.43 -9.51 -10.69
CA ASN A 46 5.90 -10.43 -9.63
C ASN A 46 4.87 -10.74 -8.52
N HIS A 47 3.59 -10.39 -8.73
CA HIS A 47 2.47 -10.63 -7.81
C HIS A 47 2.71 -10.16 -6.37
N ARG A 48 3.44 -9.05 -6.20
CA ARG A 48 3.74 -8.46 -4.88
C ARG A 48 2.46 -8.00 -4.18
N ILE A 49 2.42 -8.15 -2.87
CA ILE A 49 1.26 -7.82 -2.02
C ILE A 49 1.74 -6.92 -0.89
N PHE A 50 1.13 -5.75 -0.77
CA PHE A 50 1.32 -4.81 0.35
C PHE A 50 0.03 -4.65 1.13
N HIS A 51 0.14 -4.27 2.40
CA HIS A 51 -1.05 -3.93 3.17
C HIS A 51 -1.65 -2.61 2.67
N CYS A 52 -2.97 -2.50 2.76
CA CYS A 52 -3.60 -1.22 2.48
C CYS A 52 -3.05 -0.11 3.39
N GLY A 53 -2.72 1.05 2.81
CA GLY A 53 -2.21 2.21 3.55
C GLY A 53 -0.77 2.06 4.06
N GLU A 54 -0.08 0.98 3.66
CA GLU A 54 1.34 0.81 3.88
C GLU A 54 2.15 1.91 3.16
N GLU A 55 3.25 2.35 3.77
CA GLU A 55 4.12 3.34 3.14
C GLU A 55 4.81 2.73 1.91
N LYS A 56 5.11 3.57 0.92
CA LYS A 56 5.82 3.11 -0.28
C LYS A 56 7.22 2.58 0.10
N PRO A 57 7.58 1.33 -0.25
CA PRO A 57 8.92 0.82 0.02
C PRO A 57 9.97 1.64 -0.74
N PRO A 58 11.22 1.67 -0.25
CA PRO A 58 12.35 2.16 -1.04
C PRO A 58 12.47 1.39 -2.36
N ILE A 59 13.09 2.00 -3.36
CA ILE A 59 13.48 1.26 -4.58
C ILE A 59 14.71 0.42 -4.23
N CYS A 60 14.70 -0.86 -4.63
CA CYS A 60 15.83 -1.74 -4.39
C CYS A 60 16.92 -1.48 -5.42
N GLN A 61 18.10 -1.08 -4.94
CA GLN A 61 19.27 -0.92 -5.78
C GLN A 61 20.20 -2.12 -5.60
N CYS A 62 20.43 -2.85 -6.69
CA CYS A 62 21.32 -4.00 -6.74
C CYS A 62 22.58 -3.66 -7.53
N ARG A 63 23.73 -4.17 -7.09
CA ARG A 63 24.98 -4.01 -7.84
C ARG A 63 25.23 -5.23 -8.71
N ARG A 64 25.57 -4.99 -9.96
CA ARG A 64 25.98 -6.01 -10.92
C ARG A 64 27.25 -5.55 -11.62
N ASN A 65 28.36 -6.23 -11.36
CA ASN A 65 29.67 -5.89 -11.93
C ASN A 65 30.04 -4.41 -11.70
N GLY A 66 29.72 -3.88 -10.52
CA GLY A 66 30.00 -2.47 -10.18
C GLY A 66 29.02 -1.43 -10.73
N THR A 67 28.02 -1.83 -11.52
CA THR A 67 26.92 -0.95 -11.96
C THR A 67 25.72 -1.09 -11.04
N ILE A 68 25.02 0.01 -10.76
CA ILE A 68 23.76 0.00 -10.00
C ILE A 68 22.60 -0.25 -10.96
N GLU A 69 21.79 -1.25 -10.65
CA GLU A 69 20.54 -1.59 -11.30
C GLU A 69 19.40 -1.36 -10.30
N GLU A 70 18.39 -0.60 -10.71
CA GLU A 70 17.19 -0.39 -9.90
C GLU A 70 16.17 -1.47 -10.24
N LEU A 71 15.72 -2.19 -9.23
CA LEU A 71 14.66 -3.17 -9.38
C LEU A 71 13.29 -2.52 -9.26
N ASP A 72 12.28 -3.24 -9.71
CA ASP A 72 10.89 -2.79 -9.58
C ASP A 72 10.49 -2.65 -8.11
N ILE A 73 9.48 -1.81 -7.90
CA ILE A 73 8.88 -1.62 -6.60
C ILE A 73 8.39 -2.94 -5.99
N GLY A 74 8.83 -3.20 -4.76
CA GLY A 74 8.50 -4.41 -4.01
C GLY A 74 9.45 -5.57 -4.20
N GLU A 75 10.50 -5.43 -5.01
CA GLU A 75 11.70 -6.22 -4.82
C GLU A 75 12.38 -5.76 -3.53
N THR A 76 12.46 -6.65 -2.53
CA THR A 76 13.05 -6.35 -1.22
C THR A 76 14.48 -6.89 -1.07
N TYR A 77 14.96 -7.65 -2.07
CA TYR A 77 16.28 -8.28 -2.09
C TYR A 77 16.81 -8.46 -3.51
N CYS A 78 18.13 -8.47 -3.65
CA CYS A 78 18.87 -8.76 -4.88
C CYS A 78 19.01 -10.29 -5.06
N THR A 79 17.89 -10.99 -5.24
CA THR A 79 17.81 -12.46 -5.13
C THR A 79 18.39 -13.23 -6.31
N LEU A 80 18.64 -12.58 -7.46
CA LEU A 80 19.23 -13.24 -8.61
C LEU A 80 20.74 -13.43 -8.42
N THR A 81 21.26 -14.59 -8.83
CA THR A 81 22.70 -14.94 -8.74
C THR A 81 23.62 -14.05 -9.59
N ILE A 82 23.06 -13.10 -10.33
CA ILE A 82 23.78 -12.13 -11.16
C ILE A 82 24.24 -10.89 -10.38
N TYR A 83 23.73 -10.69 -9.16
CA TYR A 83 24.06 -9.52 -8.34
C TYR A 83 25.21 -9.80 -7.37
N ASP A 84 25.99 -8.76 -7.09
CA ASP A 84 27.20 -8.80 -6.26
C ASP A 84 26.86 -9.02 -4.77
N ASN A 85 25.63 -8.69 -4.36
CA ASN A 85 25.10 -8.85 -3.01
C ASN A 85 23.62 -9.27 -3.07
N GLN A 86 23.09 -9.79 -1.96
CA GLN A 86 21.66 -10.16 -1.85
C GLN A 86 20.79 -9.06 -1.23
N ASN A 87 21.40 -8.04 -0.63
CA ASN A 87 20.68 -6.98 0.07
C ASN A 87 20.52 -5.75 -0.83
N CYS A 88 19.33 -5.16 -0.80
CA CYS A 88 19.09 -3.89 -1.47
C CYS A 88 19.85 -2.74 -0.80
N GLU A 89 20.34 -1.83 -1.63
CA GLU A 89 20.88 -0.54 -1.22
C GLU A 89 19.84 0.58 -1.42
N PRO A 90 19.95 1.71 -0.67
CA PRO A 90 20.81 1.89 0.48
C PRO A 90 20.28 1.10 1.69
N ARG A 91 21.17 0.36 2.34
CA ARG A 91 20.80 -0.57 3.42
C ARG A 91 19.98 0.07 4.55
N GLU A 92 20.31 1.29 4.96
CA GLU A 92 19.61 1.99 6.05
C GLU A 92 18.12 2.24 5.74
N ALA A 93 17.79 2.62 4.51
CA ALA A 93 16.39 2.86 4.13
C ALA A 93 15.57 1.57 4.19
N TRP A 94 16.15 0.48 3.72
CA TRP A 94 15.54 -0.85 3.76
C TRP A 94 15.42 -1.40 5.18
N GLU A 95 16.44 -1.26 6.01
CA GLU A 95 16.37 -1.68 7.42
C GLU A 95 15.29 -0.91 8.20
N ASN A 96 15.16 0.39 7.95
CA ASN A 96 14.11 1.22 8.55
C ASN A 96 12.71 0.78 8.11
N TYR A 97 12.52 0.55 6.81
CA TYR A 97 11.25 0.08 6.26
C TYR A 97 10.87 -1.31 6.80
N LEU A 98 11.78 -2.27 6.72
CA LEU A 98 11.58 -3.66 7.18
C LEU A 98 11.42 -3.78 8.71
N THR A 99 11.76 -2.74 9.47
CA THR A 99 11.47 -2.66 10.91
C THR A 99 10.00 -2.31 11.17
N ARG A 100 9.40 -1.46 10.32
CA ARG A 100 7.97 -1.13 10.39
C ARG A 100 7.09 -2.21 9.75
N PHE A 101 7.59 -2.87 8.71
CA PHE A 101 6.88 -3.91 7.95
C PHE A 101 7.67 -5.23 7.95
N PRO A 102 7.75 -5.93 9.10
CA PRO A 102 8.56 -7.14 9.24
C PRO A 102 8.08 -8.32 8.40
N SER A 103 6.83 -8.31 7.91
CA SER A 103 6.28 -9.33 7.01
C SER A 103 6.99 -9.41 5.66
N HIS A 104 7.71 -8.36 5.25
CA HIS A 104 8.48 -8.31 3.99
C HIS A 104 9.92 -8.80 4.12
N ARG A 105 10.36 -9.15 5.33
CA ARG A 105 11.68 -9.75 5.54
C ARG A 105 11.67 -11.18 5.00
N ILE A 106 12.66 -11.51 4.18
CA ILE A 106 12.98 -12.91 3.93
C ILE A 106 13.66 -13.42 5.20
N LEU A 107 13.02 -14.37 5.86
CA LEU A 107 13.63 -15.13 6.95
C LEU A 107 14.49 -16.22 6.30
N ASP A 108 15.81 -16.10 6.41
CA ASP A 108 16.77 -17.15 6.06
C ASP A 108 16.62 -18.39 6.95
#